data_AF-A0A920QTD7-F1
#
_entry.id   AF-A0A920QTD7-F1
#
_cell.length_a   1.000
_cell.length_b   1.000
_cell.length_c   1.000
_cell.angle_alpha   90.00
_cell.angle_beta   90.00
_cell.angle_gamma   90.00
#
_symmetry.space_group_name_H-M   'P 1'
#
loop_
_entity.id
_entity.type
_entity.pdbx_description
1 polymer ?
#
loop_
_entity_poly.entity_id
_entity_poly.type
_entity_poly.pdbx_seq_one_letter_code
_entity_poly.pdbx_strand_id
1 'polypeptide(L)'
;MGALLEYPISLALGDEERLERFAAQLREVGPESVALSTDLGQPGRPVHTDGLNITLQHLLEAGITQAEIDIMTRRNPARFLGLP
;
A
#
# COMPACT_ATOMS: atom_id res chain seq x y z
N MET A 1 2.26 -5.85 -19.95
CA MET A 1 1.66 -5.56 -18.63
C MET A 1 0.39 -4.79 -18.86
N GLY A 2 -0.65 -5.05 -18.07
CA GLY A 2 -1.81 -4.17 -18.01
C GLY A 2 -1.48 -2.87 -17.25
N ALA A 3 -2.51 -2.17 -16.77
CA ALA A 3 -2.34 -1.00 -15.91
C ALA A 3 -1.98 -1.41 -14.48
N LEU A 4 -1.23 -0.54 -13.78
CA LEU A 4 -1.09 -0.56 -12.32
C LEU A 4 -1.88 0.61 -11.74
N LEU A 5 -2.57 0.38 -10.64
CA LEU A 5 -3.24 1.40 -9.86
C LEU A 5 -2.35 1.79 -8.69
N GLU A 6 -2.09 3.10 -8.56
CA GLU A 6 -1.40 3.63 -7.39
C GLU A 6 -2.38 3.71 -6.20
N TYR A 7 -1.94 3.20 -5.05
CA TYR A 7 -2.65 3.30 -3.78
C TYR A 7 -1.75 4.01 -2.75
N PRO A 8 -1.91 5.33 -2.56
CA PRO A 8 -1.16 6.05 -1.54
C PRO A 8 -1.70 5.74 -0.14
N ILE A 9 -0.83 5.33 0.79
CA ILE A 9 -1.24 5.01 2.17
C ILE A 9 -1.75 6.23 2.95
N SER A 10 -1.53 7.45 2.45
CA SER A 10 -2.16 8.66 3.00
C SER A 10 -3.69 8.57 3.03
N LEU A 11 -4.29 7.75 2.16
CA LEU A 11 -5.73 7.45 2.16
C LEU A 11 -6.14 6.45 3.24
N ALA A 12 -5.23 5.57 3.63
CA ALA A 12 -5.43 4.53 4.63
C ALA A 12 -5.33 5.08 6.06
N LEU A 13 -4.42 6.03 6.28
CA LEU A 13 -4.18 6.59 7.62
C LEU A 13 -5.36 7.41 8.12
N GLY A 14 -5.79 7.12 9.35
CA GLY A 14 -6.93 7.76 10.01
C GLY A 14 -7.49 6.84 11.09
N ASP A 15 -8.78 6.54 10.99
CA ASP A 15 -9.47 5.57 11.83
C ASP A 15 -9.37 4.13 11.28
N GLU A 16 -9.80 3.17 12.10
CA GLU A 16 -9.81 1.74 11.75
C GLU A 16 -10.68 1.43 10.53
N GLU A 17 -11.82 2.12 10.39
CA GLU A 17 -12.73 1.94 9.24
C GLU A 17 -12.05 2.30 7.90
N ARG A 18 -11.18 3.32 7.89
CA ARG A 18 -10.36 3.65 6.71
C ARG A 18 -9.37 2.55 6.38
N LEU A 19 -8.70 1.98 7.37
CA LEU A 19 -7.74 0.89 7.17
C LEU A 19 -8.44 -0.37 6.65
N GLU A 20 -9.59 -0.73 7.20
CA GLU A 20 -10.38 -1.87 6.75
C GLU A 20 -10.85 -1.70 5.30
N ARG A 21 -11.38 -0.53 4.95
CA ARG A 21 -11.77 -0.21 3.56
C ARG A 21 -10.58 -0.25 2.62
N PHE A 22 -9.43 0.26 3.04
CA PHE A 22 -8.21 0.23 2.24
C PHE A 22 -7.79 -1.23 1.97
N ALA A 23 -7.76 -2.08 2.99
CA ALA A 23 -7.47 -3.50 2.82
C ALA A 23 -8.49 -4.22 1.92
N ALA A 24 -9.78 -3.88 2.02
CA ALA A 24 -10.82 -4.42 1.15
C ALA A 24 -10.61 -4.03 -0.32
N GLN A 25 -10.27 -2.78 -0.60
CA GLN A 25 -9.97 -2.30 -1.96
C GLN A 25 -8.76 -3.02 -2.56
N LEU A 26 -7.70 -3.21 -1.77
CA LEU A 26 -6.51 -3.97 -2.22
C LEU A 26 -6.86 -5.40 -2.61
N ARG A 27 -7.78 -6.06 -1.88
CA ARG A 27 -8.26 -7.40 -2.23
C ARG A 27 -9.11 -7.42 -3.48
N GLU A 28 -9.98 -6.43 -3.63
CA GLU A 28 -10.88 -6.33 -4.79
C GLU A 28 -10.10 -6.10 -6.09
N VAL A 29 -9.10 -5.21 -6.08
CA VAL A 29 -8.22 -4.97 -7.23
C VAL A 29 -7.25 -6.13 -7.48
N GLY A 30 -6.75 -6.71 -6.39
CA GLY A 30 -5.73 -7.75 -6.42
C GLY A 30 -4.30 -7.18 -6.42
N PRO A 31 -3.38 -7.81 -5.69
CA PRO A 31 -2.03 -7.27 -5.44
C PRO A 31 -1.20 -7.11 -6.72
N GLU A 32 -1.39 -7.95 -7.73
CA GLU A 32 -0.66 -7.91 -9.02
C GLU A 32 -0.94 -6.65 -9.85
N SER A 33 -2.00 -5.91 -9.52
CA SER A 33 -2.43 -4.69 -10.20
C SER A 33 -2.25 -3.42 -9.36
N VAL A 34 -1.63 -3.52 -8.18
CA VAL A 34 -1.44 -2.39 -7.25
C VAL A 34 0.03 -2.00 -7.10
N ALA A 35 0.31 -0.71 -7.08
CA ALA A 35 1.55 -0.13 -6.56
C ALA A 35 1.23 0.69 -5.29
N LEU A 36 1.78 0.29 -4.15
CA LEU A 36 1.66 1.05 -2.90
C LEU A 36 2.69 2.18 -2.86
N SER A 37 2.25 3.39 -2.52
CA SER A 37 3.08 4.58 -2.32
C SER A 37 2.75 5.23 -0.98
N THR A 38 3.56 6.20 -0.52
CA THR A 38 3.26 6.87 0.76
C THR A 38 2.35 8.08 0.60
N ASP A 39 2.70 8.98 -0.33
CA ASP A 39 2.15 10.35 -0.39
C ASP A 39 2.06 11.02 1.00
N LEU A 40 3.14 10.91 1.77
CA LEU A 40 3.31 11.54 3.08
C LEU A 40 4.27 12.74 3.01
N GLY A 41 4.61 13.32 4.15
CA GLY A 41 5.49 14.49 4.24
C GLY A 41 4.76 15.83 4.35
N GLN A 42 3.43 15.83 4.36
CA GLN A 42 2.63 17.02 4.64
C GLN A 42 2.64 17.36 6.14
N PRO A 43 2.52 18.65 6.52
CA PRO A 43 2.41 19.06 7.92
C PRO A 43 1.28 18.34 8.67
N GLY A 44 1.56 17.89 9.90
CA GLY A 44 0.58 17.23 10.76
C GLY A 44 0.31 15.76 10.43
N ARG A 45 0.99 15.17 9.45
CA ARG A 45 0.93 13.74 9.13
C ARG A 45 2.20 13.01 9.59
N PRO A 46 2.16 11.68 9.76
CA PRO A 46 3.36 10.88 10.03
C PRO A 46 4.42 11.10 8.96
N VAL A 47 5.70 10.98 9.34
CA VAL A 47 6.79 10.89 8.36
C VAL A 47 6.65 9.61 7.54
N HIS A 48 7.22 9.61 6.33
CA HIS A 48 7.00 8.55 5.34
C HIS A 48 7.26 7.14 5.87
N THR A 49 8.36 6.94 6.59
CA THR A 49 8.77 5.64 7.13
C THR A 49 7.80 5.12 8.18
N ASP A 50 7.33 6.01 9.07
CA ASP A 50 6.45 5.64 10.17
C ASP A 50 5.05 5.32 9.65
N GLY A 51 4.52 6.17 8.77
CA GLY A 51 3.23 5.92 8.14
C GLY A 51 3.21 4.63 7.32
N LEU A 52 4.32 4.32 6.63
CA LEU A 52 4.47 3.04 5.92
C LEU A 52 4.46 1.86 6.89
N ASN A 53 5.28 1.89 7.95
CA ASN A 53 5.33 0.82 8.94
C ASN A 53 3.96 0.56 9.59
N ILE A 54 3.27 1.62 10.01
CA ILE A 54 1.93 1.54 10.61
C ILE A 54 0.96 0.87 9.62
N THR A 55 0.92 1.34 8.38
CA THR A 55 -0.02 0.81 7.39
C THR A 55 0.27 -0.66 7.07
N LEU A 56 1.54 -1.03 6.90
CA LEU A 56 1.91 -2.42 6.59
C LEU A 56 1.57 -3.37 7.73
N GLN A 57 1.73 -2.96 8.99
CA GLN A 57 1.29 -3.76 10.14
C GLN A 57 -0.22 -4.00 10.12
N HIS A 58 -1.02 -2.95 9.90
CA HIS A 58 -2.47 -3.11 9.80
C HIS A 58 -2.90 -3.97 8.60
N LEU A 59 -2.21 -3.90 7.47
CA LEU A 59 -2.48 -4.80 6.34
C LEU A 59 -2.20 -6.27 6.71
N LEU A 60 -1.12 -6.55 7.44
CA LEU A 60 -0.83 -7.89 7.95
C LEU A 60 -1.91 -8.38 8.92
N GLU A 61 -2.32 -7.54 9.87
CA GLU A 61 -3.41 -7.82 10.82
C GLU A 61 -4.73 -8.08 10.11
N ALA A 62 -5.00 -7.33 9.03
CA ALA A 62 -6.18 -7.52 8.20
C ALA A 62 -6.11 -8.82 7.39
N GLY A 63 -4.96 -9.49 7.30
CA GLY A 63 -4.76 -10.75 6.58
C GLY A 63 -4.24 -10.60 5.14
N ILE A 64 -3.67 -9.46 4.78
CA ILE A 64 -2.83 -9.34 3.57
C ILE A 64 -1.48 -9.95 3.89
N THR A 65 -1.00 -10.88 3.08
CA THR A 65 0.24 -11.60 3.35
C THR A 65 1.47 -10.74 3.05
N GLN A 66 2.60 -11.06 3.68
CA GLN A 66 3.88 -10.43 3.37
C GLN A 66 4.27 -10.57 1.88
N ALA A 67 3.90 -11.70 1.25
CA ALA A 67 4.15 -11.92 -0.18
C ALA A 67 3.36 -10.94 -1.07
N GLU A 68 2.11 -10.65 -0.71
CA GLU A 68 1.27 -9.68 -1.42
C GLU A 68 1.76 -8.24 -1.18
N ILE A 69 2.17 -7.92 0.05
CA ILE A 69 2.82 -6.64 0.37
C ILE A 69 4.08 -6.46 -0.48
N ASP A 70 4.92 -7.50 -0.59
CA ASP A 70 6.13 -7.47 -1.41
C ASP A 70 5.82 -7.27 -2.91
N ILE A 71 4.72 -7.86 -3.40
CA ILE A 71 4.25 -7.62 -4.77
C ILE A 71 3.92 -6.14 -4.95
N MET A 72 3.10 -5.57 -4.07
CA MET A 72 2.60 -4.20 -4.21
C MET A 72 3.64 -3.11 -3.93
N THR A 73 4.60 -3.36 -3.04
CA THR A 73 5.60 -2.35 -2.61
C THR A 73 6.93 -2.44 -3.34
N ARG A 74 7.27 -3.62 -3.89
CA ARG A 74 8.60 -3.89 -4.46
C ARG A 74 8.51 -4.38 -5.90
N ARG A 75 7.83 -5.50 -6.13
CA ARG A 75 7.88 -6.18 -7.43
C ARG A 75 7.13 -5.41 -8.52
N ASN A 76 5.92 -4.93 -8.23
CA ASN A 76 5.15 -4.15 -9.21
C ASN A 76 5.83 -2.83 -9.57
N PRO A 77 6.28 -2.00 -8.60
CA PRO A 77 7.05 -0.80 -8.91
C PRO A 77 8.35 -1.09 -9.68
N ALA A 78 9.13 -2.09 -9.27
CA ALA A 78 10.37 -2.45 -9.97
C ALA A 78 10.09 -2.85 -11.43
N ARG A 79 9.10 -3.72 -11.63
CA ARG A 79 8.67 -4.18 -12.95
C ARG A 79 8.15 -3.04 -13.83
N PHE A 80 7.40 -2.09 -13.26
CA PHE A 80 6.92 -0.89 -13.96
C PHE A 80 8.07 0.00 -14.44
N LEU A 81 9.12 0.13 -13.62
CA LEU A 81 10.31 0.91 -13.93
C LEU A 81 11.34 0.16 -14.78
N GLY A 82 11.10 -1.11 -15.13
CA GLY A 82 12.06 -1.94 -15.87
C GLY A 82 13.31 -2.30 -15.07
N LEU A 83 13.22 -2.31 -13.74
CA LEU A 83 14.30 -2.65 -12.82
C LEU A 83 14.38 -4.18 -12.61
N PRO A 84 15.57 -4.72 -12.26
CA PRO A 84 15.77 -6.15 -11.99
C PRO A 84 14.95 -6.66 -10.81
#